data_AF-A0A399RHJ6-F1
#
_entry.id   AF-A0A399RHJ6-F1
#
_cell.length_a   1.000
_cell.length_b   1.000
_cell.length_c   1.000
_cell.angle_alpha   90.00
_cell.angle_beta   90.00
_cell.angle_gamma   90.00
#
_symmetry.space_group_name_H-M   'P 1'
#
loop_
_entity.id
_entity.type
_entity.pdbx_description
1 polymer ?
#
loop_
_entity_poly.entity_id
_entity_poly.type
_entity_poly.pdbx_seq_one_letter_code
_entity_poly.pdbx_strand_id
1 'polypeptide(L)'
;MQAATPQLMRWAAGLALGAAALAACERDPGMPSPSGDALAECYRMIERAELAIDVSGTGLSASDRRLVRAELDAARVRVLHAWSNREGVGLSVGAIEDESAEAESFLSGVEAEAGLSDQDRLSERTDAASLPAQWRSKFEAALDCTDEVSANEA
;
A
#
# COMPACT_ATOMS: atom_id res chain seq x y z
N MET A 1 -63.49 3.75 -40.94
CA MET A 1 -63.56 5.06 -40.25
C MET A 1 -63.68 4.80 -38.76
N GLN A 2 -62.64 5.09 -37.97
CA GLN A 2 -62.72 5.61 -36.58
C GLN A 2 -61.30 5.71 -36.00
N ALA A 3 -61.09 6.83 -35.30
CA ALA A 3 -59.84 7.35 -34.76
C ALA A 3 -59.49 6.74 -33.39
N ALA A 4 -58.21 6.85 -32.97
CA ALA A 4 -57.81 7.52 -31.72
C ALA A 4 -56.32 7.28 -31.40
N THR A 5 -55.55 8.38 -31.46
CA THR A 5 -54.63 8.98 -30.46
C THR A 5 -53.88 8.08 -29.44
N PRO A 6 -52.60 8.41 -29.12
CA PRO A 6 -51.65 7.53 -28.44
C PRO A 6 -51.84 7.49 -26.92
N GLN A 7 -51.41 6.36 -26.34
CA GLN A 7 -51.48 6.07 -24.91
C GLN A 7 -50.51 6.91 -24.08
N LEU A 8 -51.09 7.53 -23.06
CA LEU A 8 -50.46 8.17 -21.92
C LEU A 8 -49.63 7.15 -21.12
N MET A 9 -48.30 7.32 -21.08
CA MET A 9 -47.51 6.77 -19.98
C MET A 9 -47.62 7.74 -18.79
N ARG A 10 -48.39 7.30 -17.79
CA ARG A 10 -48.34 7.81 -16.42
C ARG A 10 -47.82 6.69 -15.52
N TRP A 11 -47.41 7.11 -14.33
CA TRP A 11 -46.91 6.34 -13.17
C TRP A 11 -45.40 6.10 -13.16
N ALA A 12 -44.67 6.25 -12.06
CA ALA A 12 -44.77 7.02 -10.82
C ALA A 12 -43.63 6.50 -9.94
N ALA A 13 -43.21 7.34 -8.98
CA ALA A 13 -42.64 6.96 -7.69
C ALA A 13 -41.26 6.30 -7.66
N GLY A 14 -40.34 6.99 -6.98
CA GLY A 14 -39.05 6.44 -6.58
C GLY A 14 -38.14 7.48 -5.94
N LEU A 15 -38.64 8.19 -4.92
CA LEU A 15 -37.77 8.87 -3.95
C LEU A 15 -36.93 7.80 -3.24
N ALA A 16 -35.62 7.84 -3.41
CA ALA A 16 -34.68 7.23 -2.48
C ALA A 16 -33.55 8.23 -2.21
N LEU A 17 -33.80 9.13 -1.25
CA LEU A 17 -32.74 9.64 -0.40
C LEU A 17 -32.19 8.46 0.40
N GLY A 18 -30.89 8.23 0.31
CA GLY A 18 -30.19 7.27 1.14
C GLY A 18 -28.75 7.74 1.33
N ALA A 19 -28.54 8.57 2.34
CA ALA A 19 -27.22 8.95 2.81
C ALA A 19 -26.47 7.73 3.37
N ALA A 20 -25.15 7.74 3.19
CA ALA A 20 -24.13 7.09 4.00
C ALA A 20 -24.30 5.60 4.33
N ALA A 21 -23.49 4.78 3.68
CA ALA A 21 -22.82 3.69 4.38
C ALA A 21 -21.33 3.80 4.05
N LEU A 22 -20.55 4.25 5.03
CA LEU A 22 -19.16 3.88 5.17
C LEU A 22 -19.15 2.35 5.08
N ALA A 23 -18.79 1.81 3.93
CA ALA A 23 -18.49 0.40 3.80
C ALA A 23 -17.15 0.18 4.50
N ALA A 24 -17.17 0.21 5.83
CA ALA A 24 -16.49 -0.82 6.58
C ALA A 24 -17.13 -2.13 6.09
N CYS A 25 -16.60 -2.68 5.00
CA CYS A 25 -16.91 -4.04 4.61
C CYS A 25 -16.55 -4.89 5.80
N GLU A 26 -17.56 -5.40 6.51
CA GLU A 26 -17.40 -6.53 7.41
C GLU A 26 -16.64 -7.60 6.62
N ARG A 27 -15.38 -7.79 7.03
CA ARG A 27 -14.37 -8.60 6.36
C ARG A 27 -14.83 -10.06 6.35
N ASP A 28 -14.70 -10.71 5.20
CA ASP A 28 -15.00 -12.13 5.06
C ASP A 28 -13.94 -12.93 5.85
N PRO A 29 -14.32 -13.67 6.91
CA PRO A 29 -13.40 -14.53 7.65
C PRO A 29 -13.04 -15.73 6.76
N GLY A 30 -12.02 -15.55 5.92
CA GLY A 30 -11.60 -16.57 4.96
C GLY A 30 -10.62 -16.13 3.88
N MET A 31 -10.24 -14.85 3.82
CA MET A 31 -9.19 -14.42 2.89
C MET A 31 -7.84 -15.09 3.27
N PRO A 32 -7.16 -15.75 2.31
CA PRO A 32 -5.87 -16.36 2.59
C PRO A 32 -4.86 -15.29 3.00
N SER A 33 -4.00 -15.62 3.96
CA SER A 33 -2.83 -14.81 4.30
C SER A 33 -2.03 -14.46 3.04
N PRO A 34 -1.42 -13.27 2.97
CA PRO A 34 -0.67 -12.87 1.79
C PRO A 34 0.46 -13.88 1.52
N SER A 35 0.81 -14.09 0.24
CA SER A 35 1.93 -14.96 -0.10
C SER A 35 3.26 -14.29 0.26
N GLY A 36 4.31 -15.10 0.45
CA GLY A 36 5.67 -14.57 0.69
C GLY A 36 6.15 -13.70 -0.47
N ASP A 37 5.90 -14.12 -1.71
CA ASP A 37 6.25 -13.36 -2.91
C ASP A 37 5.54 -11.99 -2.96
N ALA A 38 4.28 -11.91 -2.54
CA ALA A 38 3.54 -10.65 -2.50
C ALA A 38 4.12 -9.69 -1.45
N LEU A 39 4.44 -10.20 -0.26
CA LEU A 39 5.09 -9.42 0.79
C LEU A 39 6.49 -8.95 0.36
N ALA A 40 7.27 -9.82 -0.26
CA ALA A 40 8.60 -9.52 -0.78
C ALA A 40 8.57 -8.43 -1.86
N GLU A 41 7.61 -8.51 -2.79
CA GLU A 41 7.47 -7.47 -3.80
C GLU A 41 7.03 -6.14 -3.20
N CYS A 42 6.13 -6.16 -2.23
CA CYS A 42 5.70 -4.96 -1.52
C CYS A 42 6.85 -4.27 -0.79
N TYR A 43 7.66 -5.05 -0.07
CA TYR A 43 8.86 -4.57 0.61
C TYR A 43 9.80 -3.86 -0.37
N ARG A 44 10.07 -4.47 -1.53
CA ARG A 44 10.89 -3.85 -2.59
C ARG A 44 10.25 -2.61 -3.20
N MET A 45 8.93 -2.58 -3.37
CA MET A 45 8.23 -1.38 -3.86
C MET A 45 8.42 -0.19 -2.92
N ILE A 46 8.38 -0.43 -1.62
CA ILE A 46 8.65 0.60 -0.60
C ILE A 46 10.10 1.08 -0.69
N GLU A 47 11.08 0.18 -0.72
CA GLU A 47 12.50 0.56 -0.87
C GLU A 47 12.74 1.39 -2.15
N ARG A 48 12.12 1.00 -3.28
CA ARG A 48 12.22 1.76 -4.54
C ARG A 48 11.59 3.15 -4.41
N ALA A 49 10.45 3.27 -3.73
CA ALA A 49 9.80 4.56 -3.49
C ALA A 49 10.66 5.49 -2.62
N GLU A 50 11.36 4.94 -1.62
CA GLU A 50 12.29 5.71 -0.77
C GLU A 50 13.49 6.21 -1.56
N LEU A 51 14.07 5.36 -2.42
CA LEU A 51 15.15 5.79 -3.31
C LEU A 51 14.69 6.89 -4.27
N ALA A 52 13.43 6.84 -4.72
CA ALA A 52 12.88 7.82 -5.66
C ALA A 52 12.65 9.21 -5.05
N ILE A 53 12.43 9.33 -3.74
CA ILE A 53 12.21 10.62 -3.06
C ILE A 53 13.51 11.29 -2.59
N ASP A 54 14.62 10.55 -2.62
CA ASP A 54 15.94 10.96 -2.15
C ASP A 54 16.77 11.71 -3.20
N VAL A 55 16.34 11.68 -4.46
CA VAL A 55 16.98 12.43 -5.54
C VAL A 55 16.55 13.89 -5.57
N SER A 56 17.37 14.71 -6.24
CA SER A 56 17.03 16.10 -6.54
C SER A 56 16.01 16.18 -7.69
N GLY A 57 15.28 17.30 -7.77
CA GLY A 57 14.32 17.53 -8.87
C GLY A 57 12.93 16.95 -8.65
N THR A 58 12.65 16.35 -7.49
CA THR A 58 11.32 15.81 -7.13
C THR A 58 10.26 16.89 -6.90
N GLY A 59 10.67 18.14 -6.67
CA GLY A 59 9.79 19.25 -6.31
C GLY A 59 9.25 19.18 -4.87
N LEU A 60 9.64 18.17 -4.10
CA LEU A 60 9.29 18.04 -2.68
C LEU A 60 10.03 19.06 -1.83
N SER A 61 9.31 19.73 -0.94
CA SER A 61 9.94 20.49 0.13
C SER A 61 10.60 19.53 1.14
N ALA A 62 11.49 20.05 1.98
CA ALA A 62 12.08 19.24 3.06
C ALA A 62 11.03 18.71 4.04
N SER A 63 9.94 19.45 4.26
CA SER A 63 8.84 19.03 5.11
C SER A 63 8.01 17.92 4.47
N ASP A 64 7.67 18.07 3.19
CA ASP A 64 6.92 17.04 2.46
C ASP A 64 7.73 15.75 2.35
N ARG A 65 9.04 15.85 2.10
CA ARG A 65 9.91 14.67 2.08
C ARG A 65 9.90 13.92 3.41
N ARG A 66 9.86 14.62 4.55
CA ARG A 66 9.74 13.97 5.86
C ARG A 66 8.41 13.27 6.04
N LEU A 67 7.31 13.87 5.58
CA LEU A 67 5.98 13.26 5.64
C LEU A 67 5.91 12.01 4.76
N VAL A 68 6.37 12.10 3.51
CA VAL A 68 6.40 10.97 2.58
C VAL A 68 7.27 9.82 3.11
N ARG A 69 8.43 10.12 3.71
CA ARG A 69 9.26 9.10 4.38
C ARG A 69 8.54 8.44 5.55
N ALA A 70 7.86 9.22 6.39
CA ALA A 70 7.12 8.67 7.53
C ALA A 70 5.98 7.75 7.06
N GLU A 71 5.30 8.08 5.96
CA GLU A 71 4.27 7.20 5.39
C GLU A 71 4.84 5.91 4.78
N LEU A 72 6.00 5.98 4.11
CA LEU A 72 6.70 4.79 3.61
C LEU A 72 7.23 3.90 4.74
N ASP A 73 7.71 4.50 5.83
CA ASP A 73 8.17 3.77 7.01
C ASP A 73 7.01 3.05 7.71
N ALA A 74 5.90 3.75 7.94
CA ALA A 74 4.67 3.14 8.47
C ALA A 74 4.13 2.04 7.53
N ALA A 75 4.27 2.20 6.21
CA ALA A 75 3.92 1.18 5.25
C ALA A 75 4.83 -0.07 5.39
N ARG A 76 6.15 0.13 5.52
CA ARG A 76 7.11 -0.96 5.73
C ARG A 76 6.80 -1.76 6.98
N VAL A 77 6.52 -1.06 8.09
CA VAL A 77 6.15 -1.68 9.37
C VAL A 77 4.92 -2.57 9.22
N ARG A 78 3.88 -2.12 8.50
CA ARG A 78 2.68 -2.93 8.22
C ARG A 78 3.00 -4.18 7.40
N VAL A 79 3.83 -4.06 6.35
CA VAL A 79 4.26 -5.22 5.56
C VAL A 79 5.04 -6.21 6.41
N LEU A 80 5.98 -5.74 7.23
CA LEU A 80 6.80 -6.57 8.12
C LEU A 80 5.96 -7.25 9.20
N HIS A 81 4.96 -6.56 9.73
CA HIS A 81 4.03 -7.13 10.71
C HIS A 81 3.22 -8.28 10.09
N ALA A 82 2.61 -8.06 8.92
CA ALA A 82 1.91 -9.08 8.15
C ALA A 82 2.81 -10.28 7.81
N TRP A 83 4.07 -10.02 7.46
CA TRP A 83 5.05 -11.06 7.22
C TRP A 83 5.36 -11.86 8.49
N SER A 84 5.60 -11.19 9.62
CA SER A 84 5.90 -11.86 10.89
C SER A 84 4.75 -12.76 11.36
N ASN A 85 3.50 -12.35 11.12
CA ASN A 85 2.31 -13.12 11.44
C ASN A 85 2.15 -14.34 10.52
N ARG A 86 2.41 -14.18 9.23
CA ARG A 86 2.43 -15.28 8.26
C ARG A 86 3.43 -16.37 8.63
N GLU A 87 4.61 -15.99 9.12
CA GLU A 87 5.67 -16.93 9.50
C GLU A 87 5.49 -17.51 10.91
N GLY A 88 4.47 -17.06 11.64
CA GLY A 88 4.21 -17.51 13.01
C GLY A 88 5.20 -16.95 14.05
N VAL A 89 5.96 -15.90 13.69
CA VAL A 89 6.83 -15.17 14.63
C VAL A 89 5.97 -14.27 15.53
N GLY A 90 4.99 -13.57 14.96
CA GLY A 90 4.02 -12.77 15.70
C GLY A 90 4.62 -11.58 16.45
N LEU A 91 5.46 -10.79 15.78
CA LEU A 91 6.06 -9.59 16.36
C LEU A 91 4.98 -8.51 16.54
N SER A 92 5.13 -7.67 17.57
CA SER A 92 4.29 -6.49 17.69
C SER A 92 4.76 -5.39 16.73
N VAL A 93 3.84 -4.50 16.32
CA VAL A 93 4.15 -3.30 15.53
C VAL A 93 5.28 -2.48 16.17
N GLY A 94 5.19 -2.22 17.48
CA GLY A 94 6.23 -1.47 18.20
C GLY A 94 7.59 -2.18 18.22
N ALA A 95 7.62 -3.51 18.28
CA ALA A 95 8.88 -4.27 18.22
C ALA A 95 9.59 -4.13 16.87
N ILE A 96 8.82 -3.97 15.78
CA ILE A 96 9.31 -3.72 14.42
C ILE A 96 9.75 -2.26 14.27
N GLU A 97 8.91 -1.30 14.70
CA GLU A 97 9.21 0.14 14.65
C GLU A 97 10.47 0.51 15.42
N ASP A 98 10.65 -0.07 16.61
CA ASP A 98 11.80 0.18 17.47
C ASP A 98 13.04 -0.66 17.10
N GLU A 99 12.94 -1.52 16.07
CA GLU A 99 13.98 -2.49 15.69
C GLU A 99 14.53 -3.24 16.92
N SER A 100 13.61 -3.70 17.77
CA SER A 100 13.95 -4.33 19.05
C SER A 100 14.81 -5.59 18.86
N ALA A 101 15.53 -5.99 19.92
CA ALA A 101 16.38 -7.18 19.90
C ALA A 101 15.60 -8.48 19.57
N GLU A 102 14.30 -8.52 19.83
CA GLU A 102 13.43 -9.65 19.46
C GLU A 102 13.07 -9.65 17.96
N ALA A 103 13.05 -8.48 17.32
CA ALA A 103 12.75 -8.33 15.89
C ALA A 103 14.00 -8.45 15.01
N GLU A 104 15.20 -8.14 15.52
CA GLU A 104 16.44 -8.04 14.75
C GLU A 104 16.69 -9.24 13.82
N SER A 105 16.57 -10.48 14.33
CA SER A 105 16.79 -11.67 13.50
C SER A 105 15.76 -11.84 12.40
N PHE A 106 14.50 -11.44 12.63
CA PHE A 106 13.45 -11.49 11.64
C PHE A 106 13.68 -10.43 10.56
N LEU A 107 13.95 -9.19 10.97
CA LEU A 107 14.22 -8.07 10.06
C LEU A 107 15.44 -8.35 9.17
N SER A 108 16.53 -8.85 9.75
CA SER A 108 17.70 -9.26 8.98
C SER A 108 17.40 -10.41 8.01
N GLY A 109 16.47 -11.31 8.37
CA GLY A 109 16.03 -12.39 7.49
C GLY A 109 15.25 -11.86 6.28
N VAL A 110 14.28 -10.97 6.52
CA VAL A 110 13.49 -10.33 5.45
C VAL A 110 14.38 -9.50 4.52
N GLU A 111 15.31 -8.72 5.07
CA GLU A 111 16.26 -7.93 4.27
C GLU A 111 17.14 -8.84 3.39
N ALA A 112 17.58 -9.99 3.92
CA ALA A 112 18.36 -10.95 3.15
C ALA A 112 17.55 -11.67 2.05
N GLU A 113 16.25 -11.90 2.28
CA GLU A 113 15.36 -12.60 1.34
C GLU A 113 14.81 -11.68 0.26
N ALA A 114 14.38 -10.48 0.64
CA ALA A 114 13.58 -9.59 -0.21
C ALA A 114 14.22 -8.25 -0.49
N GLY A 115 15.24 -7.83 0.26
CA GLY A 115 15.89 -6.54 0.09
C GLY A 115 16.46 -6.34 -1.30
N LEU A 116 16.42 -5.11 -1.80
CA LEU A 116 17.02 -4.76 -3.07
C LEU A 116 18.52 -5.07 -3.05
N SER A 117 19.02 -5.70 -4.12
CA SER A 117 20.45 -5.85 -4.30
C SER A 117 21.13 -4.48 -4.48
N ASP A 118 22.43 -4.39 -4.23
CA ASP A 118 23.19 -3.16 -4.46
C ASP A 118 23.09 -2.67 -5.92
N GLN A 119 23.02 -3.61 -6.86
CA GLN A 119 22.83 -3.30 -8.28
C GLN A 119 21.44 -2.70 -8.52
N ASP A 120 20.39 -3.26 -7.93
CA ASP A 120 19.02 -2.74 -8.07
C ASP A 120 18.89 -1.36 -7.41
N ARG A 121 19.50 -1.16 -6.25
CA ARG A 121 19.55 0.16 -5.58
C ARG A 121 20.24 1.20 -6.45
N LEU A 122 21.34 0.84 -7.10
CA LEU A 122 22.05 1.75 -8.01
C LEU A 122 21.22 2.05 -9.27
N SER A 123 20.58 1.02 -9.84
CA SER A 123 19.69 1.18 -11.00
C SER A 123 18.54 2.11 -10.68
N GLU A 124 17.84 1.87 -9.57
CA GLU A 124 16.69 2.67 -9.14
C GLU A 124 17.08 4.13 -8.86
N ARG A 125 18.24 4.39 -8.23
CA ARG A 125 18.73 5.77 -8.07
C ARG A 125 19.01 6.46 -9.40
N THR A 126 19.51 5.72 -10.40
CA THR A 126 19.78 6.25 -11.73
C THR A 126 18.47 6.57 -12.47
N ASP A 127 17.49 5.69 -12.37
CA ASP A 127 16.16 5.88 -12.94
C ASP A 127 15.43 7.06 -12.28
N ALA A 128 15.46 7.14 -10.96
CA ALA A 128 14.91 8.26 -10.20
C ALA A 128 15.57 9.59 -10.55
N ALA A 129 16.90 9.63 -10.69
CA ALA A 129 17.61 10.84 -11.11
C ALA A 129 17.24 11.28 -12.54
N SER A 130 16.95 10.32 -13.42
CA SER A 130 16.54 10.57 -14.80
C SER A 130 15.08 11.03 -14.91
N LEU A 131 14.21 10.53 -14.02
CA LEU A 131 12.77 10.74 -14.05
C LEU A 131 12.24 11.13 -12.65
N PRO A 132 12.70 12.25 -12.07
CA PRO A 132 12.43 12.57 -10.67
C PRO A 132 10.94 12.78 -10.38
N ALA A 133 10.13 13.17 -11.37
CA ALA A 133 8.68 13.33 -11.19
C ALA A 133 7.92 12.01 -10.94
N GLN A 134 8.53 10.84 -11.19
CA GLN A 134 7.90 9.53 -10.97
C GLN A 134 7.88 9.09 -9.49
N TRP A 135 8.46 9.87 -8.57
CA TRP A 135 8.43 9.55 -7.15
C TRP A 135 6.99 9.35 -6.64
N ARG A 136 6.03 10.14 -7.13
CA ARG A 136 4.63 10.08 -6.69
C ARG A 136 3.96 8.76 -7.06
N SER A 137 4.15 8.29 -8.28
CA SER A 137 3.56 7.00 -8.71
C SER A 137 4.18 5.82 -7.98
N LYS A 138 5.48 5.88 -7.65
CA LYS A 138 6.15 4.84 -6.84
C LYS A 138 5.65 4.85 -5.39
N PHE A 139 5.47 6.03 -4.83
CA PHE A 139 4.88 6.22 -3.50
C PHE A 139 3.46 5.67 -3.42
N GLU A 140 2.58 6.06 -4.35
CA GLU A 140 1.20 5.57 -4.43
C GLU A 140 1.16 4.04 -4.58
N ALA A 141 1.95 3.47 -5.49
CA ALA A 141 2.03 2.01 -5.68
C ALA A 141 2.52 1.26 -4.43
N ALA A 142 3.46 1.84 -3.68
CA ALA A 142 3.94 1.25 -2.43
C ALA A 142 2.85 1.25 -1.35
N LEU A 143 2.06 2.33 -1.24
CA LEU A 143 0.94 2.40 -0.30
C LEU A 143 -0.19 1.45 -0.69
N ASP A 144 -0.59 1.44 -1.96
CA ASP A 144 -1.64 0.55 -2.48
C ASP A 144 -1.28 -0.92 -2.23
N CYS A 145 -0.05 -1.32 -2.56
CA CYS A 145 0.43 -2.67 -2.28
C CYS A 145 0.39 -2.99 -0.79
N THR A 146 0.79 -2.03 0.07
CA THR A 146 0.79 -2.23 1.52
C THR A 146 -0.63 -2.48 2.00
N ASP A 147 -1.60 -1.71 1.53
CA ASP A 147 -3.00 -1.87 1.90
C ASP A 147 -3.53 -3.25 1.44
N GLU A 148 -3.12 -3.73 0.25
CA GLU A 148 -3.49 -5.08 -0.22
C GLU A 148 -2.95 -6.20 0.68
N VAL A 149 -1.67 -6.14 1.08
CA VAL A 149 -1.05 -7.23 1.86
C VAL A 149 -1.35 -7.14 3.36
N SER A 150 -1.55 -5.93 3.89
CA SER A 150 -1.83 -5.69 5.33
C SER A 150 -3.32 -5.69 5.67
N ALA A 151 -4.22 -5.61 4.68
CA ALA A 151 -5.66 -5.71 4.94
C ALA A 151 -6.04 -6.99 5.71
N ASN A 152 -5.23 -8.06 5.62
CA ASN A 152 -5.43 -9.35 6.28
C ASN A 152 -5.22 -9.39 7.81
N GLU A 153 -4.90 -8.27 8.45
CA GLU A 153 -4.54 -8.23 9.88
C GLU A 153 -5.63 -7.69 10.83
N ALA A 154 -6.82 -7.37 10.33
CA ALA A 154 -7.94 -6.81 11.10
C ALA A 154 -9.01 -7.85 11.47
#